data_AF-A0A945Z2K7-F1
#
_entry.id   AF-A0A945Z2K7-F1
#
_cell.length_a   1.000
_cell.length_b   1.000
_cell.length_c   1.000
_cell.angle_alpha   90.00
_cell.angle_beta   90.00
_cell.angle_gamma   90.00
#
_symmetry.space_group_name_H-M   'P 1'
#
loop_
_entity.id
_entity.type
_entity.pdbx_description
1 polymer ?
#
loop_
_entity_poly.entity_id
_entity_poly.type
_entity_poly.pdbx_seq_one_letter_code
_entity_poly.pdbx_strand_id
1 'polypeptide(L)'
;MSTKTINNGVEWTVREGYEKIPDRFSPDDFLSDLNGKHYTLVKENRVRSVISMPGSDKSENGIYIKYFKRGGCRDYVKHLFVPTKARTEWEVGNALLSKDINTALPLALSERKSHLLLVTETVTNSEDLMEFCLANYEGSLSVGKESEKKILLDKLALLIRDIHEKGFCHYDLHAGNILIKFKKEQNVAGYDLYLMDLHRV
;
A
#
# COMPACT_ATOMS: atom_id res chain seq x y z
N MET A 1 -8.72 15.34 -4.87
CA MET A 1 -8.87 15.20 -6.34
C MET A 1 -7.52 14.77 -6.93
N SER A 2 -7.43 14.51 -8.24
CA SER A 2 -6.17 14.15 -8.90
C SER A 2 -5.98 14.94 -10.20
N THR A 3 -4.73 15.22 -10.54
CA THR A 3 -4.33 15.94 -11.75
C THR A 3 -3.47 15.05 -12.64
N LYS A 4 -3.48 15.32 -13.95
CA LYS A 4 -2.56 14.68 -14.89
C LYS A 4 -1.34 15.56 -15.08
N THR A 5 -0.15 14.98 -15.00
CA THR A 5 1.12 15.69 -15.22
C THR A 5 2.02 14.87 -16.12
N ILE A 6 2.94 15.55 -16.83
CA ILE A 6 3.98 14.90 -17.62
C ILE A 6 5.32 15.18 -16.94
N ASN A 7 6.07 14.11 -16.63
CA ASN A 7 7.39 14.19 -16.01
C ASN A 7 8.34 13.23 -16.73
N ASN A 8 9.49 13.71 -17.21
CA ASN A 8 10.47 12.91 -17.95
C ASN A 8 9.84 12.07 -19.10
N GLY A 9 8.89 12.66 -19.83
CA GLY A 9 8.19 11.98 -20.94
C GLY A 9 7.12 10.96 -20.49
N VAL A 10 6.78 10.93 -19.21
CA VAL A 10 5.79 9.99 -18.62
C VAL A 10 4.54 10.73 -18.21
N GLU A 11 3.38 10.20 -18.61
CA GLU A 11 2.10 10.64 -18.06
C GLU A 11 1.89 10.04 -16.67
N TRP A 12 1.58 10.91 -15.71
CA TRP A 12 1.25 10.56 -14.34
C TRP A 12 -0.16 11.04 -14.01
N THR A 13 -0.88 10.22 -13.24
CA THR A 13 -2.04 10.68 -12.47
C THR A 13 -1.57 10.89 -11.04
N VAL A 14 -1.67 12.11 -10.53
CA VAL A 14 -1.08 12.51 -9.24
C VAL A 14 -2.17 13.08 -8.33
N ARG A 15 -2.10 12.79 -7.03
CA ARG A 15 -2.96 13.41 -6.02
C ARG A 15 -2.62 14.90 -5.93
N GLU A 16 -3.66 15.72 -5.84
CA GLU A 16 -3.52 17.15 -5.60
C GLU A 16 -2.70 17.45 -4.33
N GLY A 17 -1.71 18.34 -4.43
CA GLY A 17 -0.73 18.64 -3.38
C GLY A 17 0.54 17.76 -3.41
N TYR A 18 0.59 16.76 -4.30
CA TYR A 18 1.71 15.83 -4.43
C TYR A 18 2.33 15.86 -5.85
N GLU A 19 2.15 16.95 -6.60
CA GLU A 19 2.54 17.08 -8.01
C GLU A 19 4.04 16.85 -8.26
N LYS A 20 4.87 17.06 -7.23
CA LYS A 20 6.34 16.88 -7.27
C LYS A 20 6.80 15.46 -6.94
N ILE A 21 5.89 14.52 -6.64
CA ILE A 21 6.25 13.12 -6.35
C ILE A 21 7.02 12.48 -7.52
N PRO A 22 6.60 12.64 -8.79
CA PRO A 22 7.34 12.10 -9.93
C PRO A 22 8.76 12.66 -10.09
N ASP A 23 9.06 13.87 -9.59
CA ASP A 23 10.42 14.45 -9.63
C ASP A 23 11.40 13.68 -8.72
N ARG A 24 10.90 12.90 -7.76
CA ARG A 24 11.73 12.26 -6.74
C ARG A 24 12.44 11.00 -7.24
N PHE A 25 12.05 10.44 -8.38
CA PHE A 25 12.65 9.21 -8.90
C PHE A 25 12.51 9.10 -10.42
N SER A 26 13.54 8.56 -11.09
CA SER A 26 13.49 8.24 -12.54
C SER A 26 12.87 6.85 -12.72
N PRO A 27 11.72 6.70 -13.42
CA PRO A 27 11.06 5.40 -13.61
C PRO A 27 11.91 4.36 -14.34
N ASP A 28 12.81 4.80 -15.21
CA ASP A 28 13.61 3.94 -16.10
C ASP A 28 14.92 3.49 -15.45
N ASP A 29 15.53 4.32 -14.59
CA ASP A 29 16.77 3.99 -13.85
C ASP A 29 16.50 3.36 -12.47
N PHE A 30 15.22 3.24 -12.11
CA PHE A 30 14.75 2.86 -10.79
C PHE A 30 15.20 1.46 -10.33
N LEU A 31 15.26 0.49 -11.25
CA LEU A 31 15.66 -0.88 -10.93
C LEU A 31 17.19 -1.05 -10.86
N SER A 32 17.95 -0.23 -11.60
CA SER A 32 19.42 -0.25 -11.57
C SER A 32 20.00 0.36 -10.28
N ASP A 33 19.28 1.30 -9.66
CA ASP A 33 19.71 2.01 -8.45
C ASP A 33 19.22 1.36 -7.13
N LEU A 34 18.72 0.12 -7.18
CA LEU A 34 18.00 -0.55 -6.09
C LEU A 34 18.77 -0.80 -4.77
N ASN A 35 20.03 -0.38 -4.65
CA ASN A 35 20.80 -0.44 -3.41
C ASN A 35 21.60 0.86 -3.12
N GLY A 36 21.16 2.00 -3.65
CA GLY A 36 21.70 3.32 -3.31
C GLY A 36 21.17 3.89 -1.98
N LYS A 37 21.65 5.07 -1.56
CA LYS A 37 21.26 5.71 -0.28
C LYS A 37 19.77 6.07 -0.14
N HIS A 38 18.96 5.95 -1.20
CA HIS A 38 17.61 6.50 -1.26
C HIS A 38 16.49 5.47 -1.47
N TYR A 39 16.80 4.22 -1.83
CA TYR A 39 15.79 3.18 -2.08
C TYR A 39 16.11 1.92 -1.28
N THR A 40 15.07 1.25 -0.80
CA THR A 40 15.21 -0.07 -0.18
C THR A 40 14.20 -1.01 -0.80
N LEU A 41 14.69 -2.13 -1.36
CA LEU A 41 13.83 -3.18 -1.87
C LEU A 41 13.20 -3.93 -0.69
N VAL A 42 11.87 -3.83 -0.55
CA VAL A 42 11.13 -4.47 0.54
C VAL A 42 10.62 -5.85 0.13
N LYS A 43 10.17 -6.01 -1.12
CA LYS A 43 9.70 -7.30 -1.62
C LYS A 43 9.92 -7.37 -3.13
N GLU A 44 10.41 -8.50 -3.63
CA GLU A 44 10.47 -8.77 -5.06
C GLU A 44 9.83 -10.11 -5.38
N ASN A 45 9.06 -10.12 -6.45
CA ASN A 45 8.62 -11.34 -7.10
C ASN A 45 8.71 -11.19 -8.62
N ARG A 46 8.28 -12.25 -9.33
CA ARG A 46 8.33 -12.30 -10.79
C ARG A 46 7.51 -11.19 -11.48
N VAL A 47 6.47 -10.69 -10.84
CA VAL A 47 5.48 -9.77 -11.44
C VAL A 47 5.51 -8.35 -10.86
N ARG A 48 6.10 -8.16 -9.67
CA ARG A 48 6.10 -6.90 -8.92
C ARG A 48 7.35 -6.79 -8.03
N SER A 49 7.87 -5.57 -7.93
CA SER A 49 8.80 -5.15 -6.88
C SER A 49 8.12 -4.08 -6.01
N VAL A 50 8.31 -4.15 -4.70
CA VAL A 50 7.84 -3.17 -3.71
C VAL A 50 9.06 -2.53 -3.09
N ILE A 51 9.15 -1.22 -3.21
CA ILE A 51 10.33 -0.44 -2.87
C ILE A 51 9.90 0.67 -1.92
N SER A 52 10.64 0.86 -0.83
CA SER A 52 10.45 1.99 0.06
C SER A 52 11.47 3.08 -0.23
N MET A 53 11.03 4.32 -0.06
CA MET A 53 11.89 5.49 -0.09
C MET A 53 11.55 6.34 1.15
N PRO A 54 12.55 6.69 1.97
CA PRO A 54 12.31 7.44 3.19
C PRO A 54 11.74 8.84 2.91
N GLY A 55 11.25 9.45 3.98
CA GLY A 55 10.79 10.83 3.95
C GLY A 55 11.86 11.80 3.45
N SER A 56 11.40 12.93 2.94
CA SER A 56 12.24 14.10 2.61
C SER A 56 11.56 15.34 3.16
N ASP A 57 12.20 16.50 3.08
CA ASP A 57 11.66 17.79 3.55
C ASP A 57 10.24 18.12 3.04
N LYS A 58 9.75 17.45 1.97
CA LYS A 58 8.42 17.67 1.36
C LYS A 58 7.41 16.53 1.63
N SER A 59 7.83 15.44 2.24
CA SER A 59 7.01 14.24 2.52
C SER A 59 7.62 13.55 3.72
N GLU A 60 7.21 13.96 4.92
CA GLU A 60 7.82 13.50 6.18
C GLU A 60 7.74 11.98 6.36
N ASN A 61 6.62 11.37 5.96
CA ASN A 61 6.34 9.96 6.23
C ASN A 61 7.08 8.96 5.32
N GLY A 62 7.66 9.40 4.20
CA GLY A 62 8.20 8.52 3.15
C GLY A 62 7.13 7.94 2.22
N ILE A 63 7.56 7.15 1.23
CA ILE A 63 6.69 6.55 0.22
C ILE A 63 7.03 5.08 -0.04
N TYR A 64 6.02 4.34 -0.50
CA TYR A 64 6.18 3.04 -1.14
C TYR A 64 5.88 3.13 -2.62
N ILE A 65 6.66 2.42 -3.42
CA ILE A 65 6.52 2.32 -4.87
C ILE A 65 6.30 0.85 -5.20
N LYS A 66 5.12 0.54 -5.74
CA LYS A 66 4.79 -0.76 -6.32
C LYS A 66 5.10 -0.70 -7.81
N TYR A 67 6.20 -1.35 -8.20
CA TYR A 67 6.63 -1.51 -9.57
C TYR A 67 6.07 -2.81 -10.14
N PHE A 68 5.13 -2.74 -11.10
CA PHE A 68 4.59 -3.92 -11.78
C PHE A 68 5.31 -4.14 -13.11
N LYS A 69 5.95 -5.30 -13.23
CA LYS A 69 6.61 -5.76 -14.46
C LYS A 69 5.49 -6.20 -15.42
N ARG A 70 5.32 -5.55 -16.58
CA ARG A 70 4.31 -6.01 -17.56
C ARG A 70 4.80 -7.28 -18.25
N GLY A 71 3.87 -8.18 -18.53
CA GLY A 71 4.14 -9.33 -19.38
C GLY A 71 4.33 -8.91 -20.85
N GLY A 72 4.66 -9.88 -21.71
CA GLY A 72 4.73 -9.65 -23.16
C GLY A 72 3.39 -9.19 -23.77
N CYS A 73 3.32 -9.08 -25.09
CA CYS A 73 2.20 -8.48 -25.83
C CYS A 73 0.79 -8.94 -25.43
N ARG A 74 0.61 -10.19 -24.97
CA ARG A 74 -0.68 -10.70 -24.48
C ARG A 74 -1.20 -9.96 -23.25
N ASP A 75 -0.32 -9.61 -22.33
CA ASP A 75 -0.67 -8.85 -21.11
C ASP A 75 -1.01 -7.40 -21.47
N TYR A 76 -0.35 -6.85 -22.50
CA TYR A 76 -0.69 -5.53 -23.04
C TYR A 76 -2.12 -5.47 -23.59
N VAL A 77 -2.50 -6.43 -24.45
CA VAL A 77 -3.84 -6.47 -25.07
C VAL A 77 -4.93 -6.71 -24.03
N LYS A 78 -4.69 -7.56 -23.02
CA LYS A 78 -5.63 -7.78 -21.91
C LYS A 78 -6.04 -6.45 -21.27
N HIS A 79 -5.07 -5.57 -21.03
CA HIS A 79 -5.30 -4.30 -20.37
C HIS A 79 -5.93 -3.21 -21.25
N LEU A 80 -6.26 -3.51 -22.51
CA LEU A 80 -7.16 -2.67 -23.31
C LEU A 80 -8.64 -2.86 -22.89
N PHE A 81 -8.97 -4.00 -22.29
CA PHE A 81 -10.35 -4.37 -21.94
C PHE A 81 -10.60 -4.45 -20.43
N VAL A 82 -9.55 -4.55 -19.61
CA VAL A 82 -9.65 -4.55 -18.15
C VAL A 82 -8.63 -3.58 -17.54
N PRO A 83 -8.97 -2.90 -16.43
CA PRO A 83 -8.03 -2.03 -15.72
C PRO A 83 -6.74 -2.77 -15.36
N THR A 84 -5.64 -2.02 -15.25
CA THR A 84 -4.39 -2.58 -14.74
C THR A 84 -4.46 -2.77 -13.23
N LYS A 85 -3.61 -3.66 -12.67
CA LYS A 85 -3.54 -3.83 -11.21
C LYS A 85 -3.23 -2.52 -10.48
N ALA A 86 -2.31 -1.72 -11.02
CA ALA A 86 -1.94 -0.44 -10.46
C ALA A 86 -3.12 0.55 -10.46
N ARG A 87 -3.89 0.58 -11.55
CA ARG A 87 -5.11 1.39 -11.65
C ARG A 87 -6.22 0.92 -10.72
N THR A 88 -6.47 -0.39 -10.64
CA THR A 88 -7.45 -0.95 -9.69
C THR A 88 -7.08 -0.57 -8.26
N GLU A 89 -5.83 -0.76 -7.84
CA GLU A 89 -5.38 -0.37 -6.50
C GLU A 89 -5.50 1.14 -6.25
N TRP A 90 -5.20 1.98 -7.25
CA TRP A 90 -5.41 3.43 -7.17
C TRP A 90 -6.88 3.79 -6.95
N GLU A 91 -7.79 3.24 -7.75
CA GLU A 91 -9.22 3.54 -7.72
C GLU A 91 -9.86 3.02 -6.43
N VAL A 92 -9.59 1.76 -6.06
CA VAL A 92 -10.07 1.16 -4.80
C VAL A 92 -9.51 1.92 -3.60
N GLY A 93 -8.21 2.23 -3.56
CA GLY A 93 -7.60 2.93 -2.44
C GLY A 93 -8.24 4.29 -2.20
N ASN A 94 -8.52 5.05 -3.27
CA ASN A 94 -9.25 6.31 -3.17
C ASN A 94 -10.71 6.12 -2.72
N ALA A 95 -11.40 5.07 -3.18
CA ALA A 95 -12.78 4.78 -2.82
C ALA A 95 -12.92 4.30 -1.35
N LEU A 96 -11.94 3.56 -0.83
CA LEU A 96 -11.87 3.18 0.57
C LEU A 96 -11.71 4.42 1.46
N LEU A 97 -10.75 5.29 1.12
CA LEU A 97 -10.51 6.52 1.87
C LEU A 97 -11.69 7.48 1.86
N SER A 98 -12.43 7.59 0.75
CA SER A 98 -13.63 8.44 0.70
C SER A 98 -14.81 7.92 1.53
N LYS A 99 -14.72 6.68 2.00
CA LYS A 99 -15.68 6.03 2.89
C LYS A 99 -15.08 5.76 4.28
N ASP A 100 -14.03 6.51 4.66
CA ASP A 100 -13.37 6.41 5.96
C ASP A 100 -12.84 5.00 6.29
N ILE A 101 -12.44 4.22 5.28
CA ILE A 101 -11.73 2.95 5.47
C ILE A 101 -10.24 3.22 5.32
N ASN A 102 -9.48 2.90 6.37
CA ASN A 102 -8.04 3.12 6.43
C ASN A 102 -7.28 2.23 5.43
N THR A 103 -6.48 2.87 4.58
CA THR A 103 -5.49 2.24 3.70
C THR A 103 -4.36 3.24 3.43
N ALA A 104 -3.26 2.79 2.83
CA ALA A 104 -2.15 3.67 2.45
C ALA A 104 -2.63 4.70 1.41
N LEU A 105 -2.28 5.98 1.61
CA LEU A 105 -2.75 7.07 0.75
C LEU A 105 -2.16 6.94 -0.66
N PRO A 106 -2.95 6.73 -1.73
CA PRO A 106 -2.42 6.71 -3.08
C PRO A 106 -1.98 8.12 -3.49
N LEU A 107 -0.72 8.27 -3.90
CA LEU A 107 -0.10 9.57 -4.23
C LEU A 107 0.09 9.78 -5.73
N ALA A 108 0.58 8.77 -6.44
CA ALA A 108 0.74 8.84 -7.89
C ALA A 108 0.55 7.48 -8.57
N LEU A 109 0.10 7.49 -9.83
CA LEU A 109 -0.06 6.33 -10.70
C LEU A 109 0.57 6.66 -12.07
N SER A 110 1.34 5.71 -12.61
CA SER A 110 1.85 5.75 -13.97
C SER A 110 1.65 4.41 -14.68
N GLU A 111 1.14 4.46 -15.90
CA GLU A 111 0.80 3.27 -16.69
C GLU A 111 1.54 3.30 -18.03
N ARG A 112 2.80 2.85 -18.04
CA ARG A 112 3.58 2.75 -19.27
C ARG A 112 3.31 1.43 -20.01
N LYS A 113 3.79 1.36 -21.26
CA LYS A 113 3.80 0.13 -22.05
C LYS A 113 4.72 -0.94 -21.47
N SER A 114 5.84 -0.56 -20.86
CA SER A 114 6.84 -1.48 -20.32
C SER A 114 6.60 -1.87 -18.86
N HIS A 115 6.04 -0.97 -18.05
CA HIS A 115 5.83 -1.19 -16.62
C HIS A 115 4.70 -0.29 -16.09
N LEU A 116 4.20 -0.61 -14.89
CA LEU A 116 3.21 0.19 -14.19
C LEU A 116 3.74 0.56 -12.81
N LEU A 117 3.44 1.75 -12.33
CA LEU A 117 3.87 2.25 -11.02
C LEU A 117 2.68 2.74 -10.23
N LEU A 118 2.56 2.29 -8.99
CA LEU A 118 1.69 2.89 -7.99
C LEU A 118 2.55 3.39 -6.82
N VAL A 119 2.40 4.66 -6.49
CA VAL A 119 3.06 5.29 -5.35
C VAL A 119 2.04 5.53 -4.25
N THR A 120 2.34 5.08 -3.05
CA THR A 120 1.54 5.34 -1.85
C THR A 120 2.38 5.99 -0.77
N GLU A 121 1.75 6.76 0.10
CA GLU A 121 2.40 7.22 1.33
C GLU A 121 2.72 6.03 2.23
N THR A 122 3.84 6.10 2.94
CA THR A 122 4.17 5.13 3.98
C THR A 122 3.24 5.30 5.18
N VAL A 123 2.69 4.19 5.66
CA VAL A 123 1.97 4.16 6.93
C VAL A 123 3.02 4.12 8.06
N THR A 124 3.36 5.27 8.62
CA THR A 124 4.37 5.38 9.69
C THR A 124 3.90 4.72 10.99
N ASN A 125 4.86 4.28 11.80
CA ASN A 125 4.60 3.59 13.07
C ASN A 125 3.65 2.39 12.91
N SER A 126 3.93 1.57 11.90
CA SER A 126 3.11 0.41 11.57
C SER A 126 3.96 -0.83 11.30
N GLU A 127 3.33 -1.99 11.41
CA GLU A 127 3.90 -3.30 11.10
C GLU A 127 2.85 -4.22 10.48
N ASP A 128 3.31 -5.31 9.87
CA ASP A 128 2.44 -6.34 9.30
C ASP A 128 1.71 -7.09 10.42
N LEU A 129 0.38 -7.25 10.29
CA LEU A 129 -0.42 -7.88 11.32
C LEU A 129 -0.05 -9.36 11.55
N MET A 130 0.37 -10.08 10.50
CA MET A 130 0.85 -11.46 10.66
C MET A 130 2.08 -11.49 11.56
N GLU A 131 3.08 -10.65 11.25
CA GLU A 131 4.32 -10.57 12.02
C GLU A 131 4.05 -10.12 13.47
N PHE A 132 3.15 -9.15 13.68
CA PHE A 132 2.74 -8.74 15.02
C PHE A 132 2.14 -9.91 15.80
N CYS A 133 1.26 -10.69 15.17
CA CYS A 133 0.58 -11.80 15.82
C CYS A 133 1.54 -12.94 16.15
N LEU A 134 2.49 -13.26 15.26
CA LEU A 134 3.56 -14.22 15.53
C LEU A 134 4.41 -13.77 16.73
N ALA A 135 4.84 -12.51 16.74
CA ALA A 135 5.69 -11.98 17.81
C ALA A 135 4.99 -11.87 19.17
N ASN A 136 3.67 -11.65 19.21
CA ASN A 136 2.94 -11.33 20.45
C ASN A 136 2.03 -12.44 20.96
N TYR A 137 1.57 -13.33 20.08
CA TYR A 137 0.50 -14.28 20.39
C TYR A 137 0.85 -15.74 20.04
N GLU A 138 2.11 -16.04 19.71
CA GLU A 138 2.59 -17.41 19.54
C GLU A 138 2.88 -18.08 20.90
N GLY A 139 2.49 -19.35 21.05
CA GLY A 139 2.73 -20.14 22.27
C GLY A 139 1.70 -19.93 23.37
N SER A 140 2.10 -20.21 24.63
CA SER A 140 1.23 -20.07 25.80
C SER A 140 1.14 -18.62 26.23
N LEU A 141 -0.07 -18.07 26.24
CA LEU A 141 -0.31 -16.65 26.54
C LEU A 141 -0.63 -16.43 28.01
N SER A 142 -0.15 -15.31 28.54
CA SER A 142 -0.63 -14.80 29.83
C SER A 142 -2.09 -14.32 29.70
N VAL A 143 -2.80 -14.25 30.83
CA VAL A 143 -4.19 -13.75 30.87
C VAL A 143 -4.32 -12.35 30.27
N GLY A 144 -3.30 -11.49 30.46
CA GLY A 144 -3.25 -10.16 29.86
C GLY A 144 -3.15 -10.21 28.33
N LYS A 145 -2.26 -11.05 27.79
CA LYS A 145 -2.09 -11.22 26.34
C LYS A 145 -3.31 -11.85 25.67
N GLU A 146 -3.99 -12.79 26.33
CA GLU A 146 -5.28 -13.31 25.86
C GLU A 146 -6.35 -12.21 25.77
N SER A 147 -6.38 -11.32 26.75
CA SER A 147 -7.31 -10.18 26.74
C SER A 147 -7.01 -9.20 25.61
N GLU A 148 -5.73 -8.87 25.38
CA GLU A 148 -5.29 -8.04 24.26
C GLU A 148 -5.65 -8.66 22.90
N LYS A 149 -5.40 -9.97 22.75
CA LYS A 149 -5.74 -10.74 21.54
C LYS A 149 -7.23 -10.70 21.26
N LYS A 150 -8.08 -10.83 22.28
CA LYS A 150 -9.53 -10.74 22.13
C LYS A 150 -9.96 -9.36 21.61
N ILE A 151 -9.39 -8.28 22.16
CA ILE A 151 -9.66 -6.91 21.70
C ILE A 151 -9.25 -6.74 20.22
N LEU A 152 -8.12 -7.32 19.81
CA LEU A 152 -7.69 -7.31 18.41
C LEU A 152 -8.66 -8.05 17.49
N LEU A 153 -9.11 -9.24 17.90
CA LEU A 153 -10.10 -10.01 17.14
C LEU A 153 -11.42 -9.24 17.00
N ASP A 154 -11.88 -8.58 18.07
CA ASP A 154 -13.09 -7.75 18.01
C ASP A 154 -12.92 -6.59 17.03
N LYS A 155 -11.78 -5.90 17.04
CA LYS A 155 -11.47 -4.84 16.06
C LYS A 155 -11.38 -5.35 14.62
N LEU A 156 -10.80 -6.53 14.40
CA LEU A 156 -10.73 -7.16 13.08
C LEU A 156 -12.13 -7.50 12.56
N ALA A 157 -12.99 -8.08 13.41
CA ALA A 157 -14.37 -8.38 13.04
C ALA A 157 -15.14 -7.11 12.68
N LEU A 158 -14.95 -6.02 13.44
CA LEU A 158 -15.56 -4.72 13.16
C LEU A 158 -15.05 -4.12 11.84
N LEU A 159 -13.74 -4.17 11.58
CA LEU A 159 -13.16 -3.72 10.31
C LEU A 159 -13.75 -4.49 9.13
N ILE A 160 -13.79 -5.82 9.20
CA ILE A 160 -14.32 -6.67 8.13
C ILE A 160 -15.79 -6.36 7.87
N ARG A 161 -16.59 -6.22 8.93
CA ARG A 161 -18.00 -5.83 8.82
C ARG A 161 -18.13 -4.46 8.15
N ASP A 162 -17.38 -3.47 8.60
CA ASP A 162 -17.43 -2.09 8.06
C ASP A 162 -17.08 -2.04 6.57
N ILE A 163 -16.04 -2.77 6.15
CA ILE A 163 -15.66 -2.91 4.73
C ILE A 163 -16.83 -3.47 3.89
N HIS A 164 -17.46 -4.54 4.38
CA HIS A 164 -18.58 -5.19 3.68
C HIS A 164 -19.85 -4.32 3.66
N GLU A 165 -20.19 -3.66 4.77
CA GLU A 165 -21.33 -2.73 4.87
C GLU A 165 -21.16 -1.53 3.93
N LYS A 166 -19.91 -1.10 3.72
CA LYS A 166 -19.55 -0.04 2.75
C LYS A 166 -19.45 -0.54 1.31
N GLY A 167 -19.72 -1.82 1.06
CA GLY A 167 -19.86 -2.42 -0.28
C GLY A 167 -18.56 -2.87 -0.94
N PHE A 168 -17.49 -3.11 -0.17
CA PHE A 168 -16.23 -3.65 -0.67
C PHE A 168 -16.06 -5.11 -0.26
N CYS A 169 -15.40 -5.93 -1.07
CA CYS A 169 -15.11 -7.32 -0.73
C CYS A 169 -13.66 -7.67 -1.08
N HIS A 170 -12.79 -7.69 -0.08
CA HIS A 170 -11.39 -8.01 -0.28
C HIS A 170 -11.18 -9.52 -0.42
N TYR A 171 -11.16 -10.03 -1.66
CA TYR A 171 -11.06 -11.47 -1.98
C TYR A 171 -9.74 -12.13 -1.60
N ASP A 172 -8.73 -11.35 -1.23
CA ASP A 172 -7.42 -11.83 -0.75
C ASP A 172 -7.14 -11.36 0.69
N LEU A 173 -8.17 -11.24 1.52
CA LEU A 173 -8.03 -10.73 2.88
C LEU A 173 -7.39 -11.78 3.80
N HIS A 174 -6.18 -11.50 4.24
CA HIS A 174 -5.44 -12.27 5.25
C HIS A 174 -4.61 -11.32 6.11
N ALA A 175 -4.08 -11.80 7.25
CA ALA A 175 -3.32 -10.96 8.18
C ALA A 175 -2.15 -10.22 7.50
N GLY A 176 -1.42 -10.86 6.59
CA GLY A 176 -0.36 -10.21 5.81
C GLY A 176 -0.78 -9.12 4.80
N ASN A 177 -2.09 -8.84 4.67
CA ASN A 177 -2.65 -7.74 3.88
C ASN A 177 -3.29 -6.68 4.79
N ILE A 178 -2.97 -6.70 6.09
CA ILE A 178 -3.42 -5.73 7.08
C ILE A 178 -2.18 -5.20 7.80
N LEU A 179 -2.06 -3.88 7.90
CA LEU A 179 -1.08 -3.24 8.80
C LEU A 179 -1.76 -2.85 10.10
N ILE A 180 -1.04 -3.00 11.20
CA ILE A 180 -1.38 -2.40 12.49
C ILE A 180 -0.59 -1.11 12.66
N LYS A 181 -1.28 0.04 12.79
CA LYS A 181 -0.67 1.36 13.00
C LYS A 181 -0.89 1.83 14.43
N PHE A 182 0.18 2.11 15.16
CA PHE A 182 0.10 2.53 16.57
C PHE A 182 -0.09 4.05 16.71
N LYS A 183 -1.00 4.47 17.61
CA LYS A 183 -1.34 5.90 17.84
C LYS A 183 -0.31 6.66 18.69
N LYS A 184 0.43 5.94 19.53
CA LYS A 184 1.57 6.43 20.34
C LYS A 184 2.65 5.33 20.34
N GLU A 185 3.84 5.63 20.85
CA GLU A 185 4.90 4.62 21.01
C GLU A 185 4.35 3.33 21.65
N GLN A 186 4.50 2.25 20.88
CA GLN A 186 4.15 0.83 21.12
C GLN A 186 3.26 0.56 22.35
N ASN A 187 2.04 1.09 22.35
CA ASN A 187 1.03 0.77 23.36
C ASN A 187 -0.16 0.06 22.70
N VAL A 188 -0.45 -1.15 23.18
CA VAL A 188 -1.56 -2.01 22.72
C VAL A 188 -2.94 -1.35 22.95
N ALA A 189 -2.99 -0.30 23.78
CA ALA A 189 -4.20 0.46 24.09
C ALA A 189 -4.77 1.28 22.90
N GLY A 190 -3.99 1.53 21.84
CA GLY A 190 -4.44 2.37 20.73
C GLY A 190 -3.71 2.10 19.42
N TYR A 191 -4.38 1.37 18.53
CA TYR A 191 -3.97 1.18 17.14
C TYR A 191 -5.18 1.24 16.22
N ASP A 192 -4.90 1.57 14.96
CA ASP A 192 -5.81 1.48 13.82
C ASP A 192 -5.30 0.40 12.86
N LEU A 193 -6.24 -0.22 12.13
CA LEU A 193 -5.92 -1.24 11.13
C LEU A 193 -6.03 -0.63 9.74
N TYR A 194 -5.07 -0.94 8.88
CA TYR A 194 -4.99 -0.42 7.51
C TYR A 194 -4.98 -1.58 6.52
N LEU A 195 -5.84 -1.50 5.49
CA LEU A 195 -5.83 -2.47 4.40
C LEU A 195 -4.66 -2.25 3.44
N MET A 196 -4.11 -3.35 2.94
CA MET A 196 -3.09 -3.38 1.89
C MET A 196 -3.54 -4.25 0.71
N ASP A 197 -2.75 -4.22 -0.36
CA ASP A 197 -2.87 -5.06 -1.55
C ASP A 197 -4.28 -5.12 -2.20
N LEU A 198 -4.79 -3.93 -2.51
CA LEU A 198 -6.17 -3.69 -2.92
C LEU A 198 -6.56 -4.15 -4.34
N HIS A 199 -5.74 -4.97 -5.00
CA HIS A 199 -5.94 -5.33 -6.40
C HIS A 199 -7.04 -6.40 -6.60
N ARG A 200 -7.64 -6.90 -5.51
CA ARG A 200 -8.71 -7.89 -5.49
C ARG A 200 -9.83 -7.50 -4.51
N VAL A 201 -10.28 -6.25 -4.56
CA VAL A 201 -11.33 -5.67 -3.69
C VAL A 201 -12.57 -5.31 -4.51
#